data_AF-A0A4Q2QSN4-F1
#
_entry.id   AF-A0A4Q2QSN4-F1
#
_cell.length_a   1.000
_cell.length_b   1.000
_cell.length_c   1.000
_cell.angle_alpha   90.00
_cell.angle_beta   90.00
_cell.angle_gamma   90.00
#
_symmetry.space_group_name_H-M   'P 1'
#
loop_
_entity.id
_entity.type
_entity.pdbx_description
1 polymer ?
#
loop_
_entity_poly.entity_id
_entity_poly.type
_entity_poly.pdbx_seq_one_letter_code
_entity_poly.pdbx_strand_id
1 'polypeptide(L)'
;KSRHPYKEWMEKNVRRLVPFEDLPDEEVGSRQLDNDTLASYQKQFNYSAEELDSVLRVLGENGQEAVGSMGDDTPFAVLSSQPRIIYDYFRQQFAQVTNPPIDPLREAHVMSLATSIGREMNVFCEAEGQAHRLSFKSPILLYSDFKQLTTME
;
A
#
# COMPACT_ATOMS: atom_id res chain seq x y z
N LYS A 1 8.82 -18.49 33.39
CA LYS A 1 9.63 -19.30 32.44
C LYS A 1 9.36 -18.75 31.04
N SER A 2 10.35 -18.16 30.37
CA SER A 2 10.23 -17.91 28.92
C SER A 2 10.37 -19.25 28.20
N ARG A 3 9.51 -19.52 27.22
CA ARG A 3 9.51 -20.79 26.48
C ARG A 3 10.64 -20.82 25.43
N HIS A 4 10.78 -19.73 24.69
CA HIS A 4 11.84 -19.50 23.70
C HIS A 4 12.32 -18.04 23.75
N PRO A 5 13.55 -17.74 23.27
CA PRO A 5 14.11 -16.40 23.25
C PRO A 5 13.61 -15.60 22.02
N TYR A 6 12.30 -15.34 21.94
CA TYR A 6 11.67 -14.70 20.78
C TYR A 6 12.28 -13.35 20.41
N LYS A 7 12.63 -12.54 21.40
CA LYS A 7 13.24 -11.22 21.17
C LYS A 7 14.56 -11.35 20.41
N GLU A 8 15.43 -12.27 20.84
CA GLU A 8 16.72 -12.53 20.18
C GLU A 8 16.53 -13.04 18.76
N TRP A 9 15.56 -13.94 18.55
CA TRP A 9 15.23 -14.43 17.20
C TRP A 9 14.79 -13.30 16.27
N MET A 10 13.93 -12.39 16.76
CA MET A 10 13.45 -11.26 15.98
C MET A 10 14.56 -10.24 15.69
N GLU A 11 15.36 -9.88 16.69
CA GLU A 11 16.47 -8.92 16.53
C GLU A 11 17.54 -9.41 15.56
N LYS A 12 17.80 -10.72 15.55
CA LYS A 12 18.82 -11.31 14.69
C LYS A 12 18.36 -11.56 13.25
N ASN A 13 17.08 -11.91 13.04
CA ASN A 13 16.61 -12.45 11.77
C ASN A 13 15.62 -11.54 11.02
N VAL A 14 14.97 -10.59 11.70
CA VAL A 14 14.07 -9.65 11.03
C VAL A 14 14.85 -8.49 10.45
N ARG A 15 14.83 -8.37 9.13
CA ARG A 15 15.37 -7.21 8.42
C ARG A 15 14.29 -6.16 8.23
N ARG A 16 14.68 -4.89 8.23
CA ARG A 16 13.76 -3.78 7.98
C ARG A 16 14.30 -2.91 6.86
N LEU A 17 13.39 -2.43 6.01
CA LEU A 17 13.73 -1.38 5.05
C LEU A 17 14.03 -0.10 5.83
N VAL A 18 15.00 0.68 5.34
CA VAL A 18 15.26 2.02 5.84
C VAL A 18 14.08 2.90 5.43
N PRO A 19 13.39 3.56 6.37
CA PRO A 19 12.28 4.44 6.07
C PRO A 19 12.67 5.55 5.10
N PHE A 20 11.76 5.92 4.21
CA PHE A 20 11.94 7.02 3.26
C PHE A 20 12.41 8.34 3.92
N GLU A 21 11.86 8.66 5.09
CA GLU A 21 12.19 9.87 5.88
C GLU A 21 13.64 9.92 6.38
N ASP A 22 14.31 8.77 6.44
CA ASP A 22 15.69 8.64 6.94
C ASP A 22 16.72 8.52 5.79
N LEU A 23 16.27 8.52 4.53
CA LEU A 23 17.13 8.36 3.36
C LEU A 23 17.64 9.71 2.82
N PRO A 24 18.84 9.74 2.21
CA PRO A 24 19.32 10.91 1.48
C PRO A 24 18.42 11.24 0.27
N ASP A 25 18.28 12.53 -0.06
CA ASP A 25 17.48 13.02 -1.20
C ASP A 25 17.86 12.38 -2.54
N GLU A 26 19.12 11.97 -2.69
CA GLU A 26 19.65 11.31 -3.88
C GLU A 26 19.04 9.90 -4.11
N GLU A 27 18.55 9.27 -3.04
CA GLU A 27 17.98 7.91 -3.07
C GLU A 27 16.46 7.87 -3.22
N VAL A 28 15.80 9.03 -3.10
CA VAL A 28 14.34 9.22 -3.23
C VAL A 28 13.85 8.88 -4.64
N GLY A 29 14.73 8.95 -5.63
CA GLY A 29 14.42 8.74 -7.04
C GLY A 29 14.05 10.02 -7.76
N SER A 30 14.03 9.94 -9.09
CA SER A 30 13.69 11.06 -9.96
C SER A 30 12.68 10.62 -11.02
N ARG A 31 12.01 11.60 -11.62
CA ARG A 31 11.09 11.37 -12.72
C ARG A 31 11.82 10.67 -13.88
N GLN A 32 11.40 9.45 -14.21
CA GLN A 32 12.01 8.65 -15.28
C GLN A 32 11.34 8.79 -16.65
N LEU A 33 10.07 9.22 -16.69
CA LEU A 33 9.29 9.32 -17.93
C LEU A 33 9.21 10.78 -18.38
N ASP A 34 9.47 11.05 -19.66
CA ASP A 34 9.18 12.33 -20.29
C ASP A 34 7.66 12.59 -20.40
N ASN A 35 7.26 13.76 -20.90
CA ASN A 35 5.84 14.15 -20.96
C ASN A 35 5.05 13.30 -21.97
N ASP A 36 5.61 12.98 -23.12
CA ASP A 36 4.91 12.29 -24.20
C ASP A 36 4.73 10.80 -23.86
N THR A 37 5.77 10.20 -23.28
CA THR A 37 5.73 8.82 -22.77
C THR A 37 4.73 8.69 -21.61
N LEU A 38 4.74 9.64 -20.67
CA LEU A 38 3.78 9.66 -19.56
C LEU A 38 2.33 9.77 -20.06
N ALA A 39 2.06 10.70 -20.98
CA ALA A 39 0.73 10.88 -21.56
C ALA A 39 0.25 9.61 -22.29
N SER A 40 1.16 8.92 -22.98
CA SER A 40 0.86 7.66 -23.65
C SER A 40 0.44 6.57 -22.66
N TYR A 41 1.16 6.42 -21.55
CA TYR A 41 0.81 5.44 -20.52
C TYR A 41 -0.46 5.82 -19.75
N GLN A 42 -0.64 7.10 -19.42
CA GLN A 42 -1.88 7.58 -18.80
C GLN A 42 -3.10 7.20 -19.66
N LYS A 43 -3.02 7.42 -20.98
CA LYS A 43 -4.05 6.99 -21.92
C LYS A 43 -4.20 5.47 -21.95
N GLN A 44 -3.10 4.72 -21.98
CA GLN A 44 -3.13 3.25 -22.00
C GLN A 44 -3.81 2.65 -20.77
N PHE A 45 -3.59 3.24 -19.59
CA PHE A 45 -4.18 2.82 -18.32
C PHE A 45 -5.48 3.56 -17.96
N ASN A 46 -6.05 4.28 -18.92
CA ASN A 46 -7.35 4.94 -18.82
C ASN A 46 -7.43 6.05 -17.74
N TYR A 47 -6.31 6.73 -17.45
CA TYR A 47 -6.31 7.93 -16.62
C TYR A 47 -7.02 9.07 -17.36
N SER A 48 -7.99 9.70 -16.70
CA SER A 48 -8.70 10.85 -17.23
C SER A 48 -8.12 12.16 -16.68
N ALA A 49 -8.35 13.27 -17.40
CA ALA A 49 -8.00 14.59 -16.91
C ALA A 49 -8.73 14.92 -15.60
N GLU A 50 -9.97 14.45 -15.46
CA GLU A 50 -10.77 14.61 -14.24
C GLU A 50 -10.15 13.87 -13.06
N GLU A 51 -9.70 12.62 -13.24
CA GLU A 51 -9.05 11.84 -12.18
C GLU A 51 -7.71 12.46 -11.76
N LEU A 52 -6.91 12.92 -12.73
CA LEU A 52 -5.65 13.62 -12.46
C LEU A 52 -5.88 14.89 -11.61
N ASP A 53 -6.92 15.66 -11.94
CA ASP A 53 -7.22 16.95 -11.33
C ASP A 53 -7.94 16.82 -9.97
N SER A 54 -8.95 15.94 -9.89
CA SER A 54 -9.82 15.81 -8.72
C SER A 54 -9.28 14.85 -7.68
N VAL A 55 -8.53 13.82 -8.07
CA VAL A 55 -8.02 12.78 -7.16
C VAL A 55 -6.52 12.94 -6.92
N LEU A 56 -5.71 12.84 -7.98
CA LEU A 56 -4.26 12.76 -7.83
C LEU A 56 -3.63 14.08 -7.36
N ARG A 57 -4.08 15.23 -7.88
CA ARG A 57 -3.62 16.55 -7.39
C ARG A 57 -3.91 16.72 -5.90
N VAL A 58 -5.11 16.36 -5.43
CA VAL A 58 -5.50 16.51 -4.02
C VAL A 58 -4.64 15.65 -3.10
N LEU A 59 -4.38 14.40 -3.51
CA LEU A 59 -3.47 13.50 -2.80
C LEU A 59 -2.05 14.09 -2.71
N GLY A 60 -1.55 14.64 -3.83
CA GLY A 60 -0.20 15.21 -3.90
C GLY A 60 -0.04 16.51 -3.12
N GLU A 61 -1.02 17.41 -3.15
CA GLU A 61 -0.96 18.72 -2.50
C GLU A 61 -1.31 18.67 -1.01
N ASN A 62 -2.35 17.91 -0.65
CA ASN A 62 -2.93 17.94 0.70
C ASN A 62 -2.62 16.68 1.52
N GLY A 63 -2.09 15.62 0.91
CA GLY A 63 -1.81 14.35 1.60
C GLY A 63 -3.06 13.64 2.12
N GLN A 64 -4.23 13.94 1.56
CA GLN A 64 -5.52 13.36 1.95
C GLN A 64 -6.33 12.98 0.70
N GLU A 65 -7.25 12.03 0.86
CA GLU A 65 -8.16 11.63 -0.20
C GLU A 65 -9.10 12.78 -0.61
N ALA A 66 -9.48 12.81 -1.88
CA ALA A 66 -10.43 13.76 -2.40
C ALA A 66 -11.83 13.57 -1.78
N VAL A 67 -12.47 14.67 -1.37
CA VAL A 67 -13.83 14.65 -0.83
C VAL A 67 -14.79 15.21 -1.86
N GLY A 68 -15.82 14.43 -2.18
CA GLY A 68 -16.92 14.80 -3.08
C GLY A 68 -18.27 14.86 -2.38
N SER A 69 -19.32 15.16 -3.14
CA SER A 69 -20.71 15.12 -2.68
C SER A 69 -21.62 14.58 -3.79
N MET A 70 -22.89 14.32 -3.46
CA MET A 70 -23.87 13.61 -4.29
C MET A 70 -23.57 12.11 -4.45
N GLY A 71 -24.54 11.36 -5.01
CA GLY A 71 -24.41 9.93 -5.28
C GLY A 71 -23.64 9.63 -6.56
N ASP A 72 -23.20 8.38 -6.70
CA ASP A 72 -22.64 7.87 -7.96
C ASP A 72 -23.78 7.53 -8.93
N ASP A 73 -24.08 8.45 -9.83
CA ASP A 73 -25.10 8.29 -10.89
C ASP A 73 -24.53 7.60 -12.15
N THR A 74 -23.27 7.14 -12.13
CA THR A 74 -22.67 6.45 -13.27
C THR A 74 -23.21 5.02 -13.37
N PRO A 75 -23.37 4.46 -14.59
CA PRO A 75 -23.81 3.08 -14.74
C PRO A 75 -22.79 2.14 -14.09
N PHE A 76 -23.27 1.00 -13.57
CA PHE A 76 -22.37 -0.07 -13.16
C PHE A 76 -21.38 -0.40 -14.26
N ALA A 77 -20.14 -0.75 -13.90
CA ALA A 77 -19.07 -0.91 -14.87
C ALA A 77 -19.41 -1.86 -16.03
N VAL A 78 -20.15 -2.95 -15.74
CA VAL A 78 -20.63 -3.93 -16.72
C VAL A 78 -21.68 -3.39 -17.71
N LEU A 79 -22.40 -2.32 -17.34
CA LEU A 79 -23.41 -1.64 -18.16
C LEU A 79 -22.88 -0.36 -18.82
N SER A 80 -21.64 0.03 -18.52
CA SER A 80 -21.02 1.23 -19.06
C SER A 80 -20.80 1.11 -20.56
N SER A 81 -21.11 2.17 -21.31
CA SER A 81 -20.72 2.31 -22.72
C SER A 81 -19.26 2.73 -22.90
N GLN A 82 -18.62 3.22 -21.82
CA GLN A 82 -17.22 3.62 -21.77
C GLN A 82 -16.36 2.49 -21.19
N PRO A 83 -15.07 2.38 -21.59
CA PRO A 83 -14.14 1.44 -20.96
C PRO A 83 -13.98 1.79 -19.47
N ARG A 84 -14.07 0.77 -18.62
CA ARG A 84 -13.94 0.88 -17.15
C ARG A 84 -12.76 0.04 -16.68
N ILE A 85 -12.06 0.52 -15.66
CA ILE A 85 -10.91 -0.18 -15.08
C ILE A 85 -11.37 -1.39 -14.28
N ILE A 86 -10.50 -2.40 -14.14
CA ILE A 86 -10.86 -3.67 -13.48
C ILE A 86 -11.35 -3.46 -12.05
N TYR A 87 -10.82 -2.47 -11.33
CA TYR A 87 -11.16 -2.20 -9.95
C TYR A 87 -12.60 -1.66 -9.78
N ASP A 88 -13.22 -1.10 -10.83
CA ASP A 88 -14.62 -0.65 -10.80
C ASP A 88 -15.64 -1.80 -10.66
N TYR A 89 -15.21 -3.02 -10.97
CA TYR A 89 -16.03 -4.22 -10.85
C TYR A 89 -16.03 -4.80 -9.43
N PHE A 90 -15.10 -4.36 -8.57
CA PHE A 90 -15.01 -4.79 -7.19
C PHE A 90 -15.65 -3.75 -6.28
N ARG A 91 -16.54 -4.18 -5.39
CA ARG A 91 -17.15 -3.32 -4.37
C ARG A 91 -16.57 -3.67 -3.02
N GLN A 92 -16.17 -2.65 -2.26
CA GLN A 92 -15.67 -2.81 -0.90
C GLN A 92 -16.81 -3.33 -0.01
N GLN A 93 -16.56 -4.43 0.67
CA GLN A 93 -17.50 -4.95 1.66
C GLN A 93 -17.38 -4.14 2.94
N PHE A 94 -18.48 -4.00 3.66
CA PHE A 94 -18.51 -3.37 4.96
C PHE A 94 -19.38 -4.17 5.92
N ALA A 95 -19.03 -4.12 7.20
CA ALA A 95 -19.76 -4.80 8.25
C ALA A 95 -21.04 -4.05 8.61
N GLN A 96 -22.12 -4.79 8.82
CA GLN A 96 -23.39 -4.27 9.32
C GLN A 96 -23.92 -5.23 10.39
N VAL A 97 -24.31 -4.70 11.55
CA VAL A 97 -24.96 -5.43 12.67
C VAL A 97 -24.08 -6.49 13.34
N THR A 98 -23.49 -7.41 12.59
CA THR A 98 -22.75 -8.59 13.08
C THR A 98 -21.45 -8.23 13.80
N ASN A 99 -20.78 -7.17 13.35
CA ASN A 99 -19.56 -6.65 13.95
C ASN A 99 -19.47 -5.14 13.66
N PRO A 100 -19.06 -4.31 14.64
CA PRO A 100 -18.94 -2.87 14.44
C PRO A 100 -17.72 -2.51 13.56
N PRO A 101 -17.80 -1.47 12.71
CA PRO A 101 -16.63 -0.88 12.07
C PRO A 101 -15.73 -0.19 13.11
N ILE A 102 -14.43 -0.12 12.84
CA ILE A 102 -13.42 0.56 13.67
C ILE A 102 -13.23 1.99 13.15
N ASP A 103 -13.08 2.98 14.03
CA ASP A 103 -12.75 4.35 13.64
C ASP A 103 -11.25 4.46 13.27
N PRO A 104 -10.90 4.65 11.98
CA PRO A 104 -9.50 4.64 11.55
C PRO A 104 -8.70 5.86 12.02
N LEU A 105 -9.35 6.91 12.54
CA LEU A 105 -8.68 8.12 13.04
C LEU A 105 -8.53 8.07 14.55
N ARG A 106 -9.61 7.78 15.28
CA ARG A 106 -9.61 7.78 16.76
C ARG A 106 -9.00 6.51 17.33
N GLU A 107 -9.11 5.40 16.61
CA GLU A 107 -8.61 4.08 17.04
C GLU A 107 -7.43 3.61 16.17
N ALA A 108 -6.73 4.54 15.51
CA ALA A 108 -5.60 4.21 14.62
C ALA A 108 -4.53 3.33 15.28
N HIS A 109 -4.31 3.47 16.60
CA HIS A 109 -3.30 2.73 17.36
C HIS A 109 -3.58 1.22 17.49
N VAL A 110 -4.81 0.76 17.26
CA VAL A 110 -5.13 -0.67 17.20
C VAL A 110 -5.07 -1.26 15.79
N MET A 111 -4.85 -0.41 14.78
CA MET A 111 -4.71 -0.80 13.38
C MET A 111 -3.23 -0.84 12.98
N SER A 112 -2.89 -1.67 11.98
CA SER A 112 -1.53 -1.71 11.44
C SER A 112 -1.55 -2.06 9.96
N LEU A 113 -0.71 -1.34 9.19
CA LEU A 113 -0.37 -1.65 7.80
C LEU A 113 0.98 -2.35 7.69
N ALA A 114 1.58 -2.74 8.83
CA ALA A 114 2.88 -3.39 8.85
C ALA A 114 2.84 -4.65 7.97
N THR A 115 3.71 -4.67 6.98
CA THR A 115 3.79 -5.74 6.00
C THR A 115 5.06 -6.52 6.25
N SER A 116 4.99 -7.83 6.06
CA SER A 116 6.14 -8.71 6.21
C SER A 116 6.20 -9.72 5.08
N ILE A 117 7.39 -9.87 4.50
CA ILE A 117 7.68 -10.77 3.40
C ILE A 117 8.70 -11.80 3.89
N GLY A 118 8.41 -13.07 3.65
CA GLY A 118 9.28 -14.19 4.02
C GLY A 118 8.60 -15.52 3.78
N ARG A 119 9.34 -16.61 3.90
CA ARG A 119 8.76 -17.95 3.75
C ARG A 119 7.86 -18.25 4.95
N GLU A 120 6.61 -18.58 4.68
CA GLU A 120 5.73 -19.13 5.72
C GLU A 120 6.23 -20.51 6.15
N MET A 121 6.29 -20.73 7.46
CA MET A 121 6.78 -21.97 8.06
C MET A 121 5.63 -22.69 8.77
N ASN A 122 5.88 -23.92 9.22
CA ASN A 122 4.88 -24.70 9.94
C ASN A 122 4.43 -23.97 11.23
N VAL A 123 3.14 -23.66 11.31
CA VAL A 123 2.50 -22.96 12.45
C VAL A 123 2.54 -23.76 13.75
N PHE A 124 2.72 -25.08 13.70
CA PHE A 124 2.81 -25.95 14.87
C PHE A 124 4.23 -26.07 15.43
N CYS A 125 5.24 -25.57 14.72
CA CYS A 125 6.65 -25.69 15.08
C CYS A 125 7.27 -24.31 15.32
N GLU A 126 7.39 -23.93 16.60
CA GLU A 126 8.10 -22.71 17.02
C GLU A 126 9.61 -22.88 16.77
N ALA A 127 10.17 -22.11 15.84
CA ALA A 127 11.58 -22.18 15.46
C ALA A 127 12.12 -20.80 15.04
N GLU A 128 13.42 -20.56 15.25
CA GLU A 128 14.12 -19.31 14.87
C GLU A 128 13.88 -18.93 13.39
N GLY A 129 13.79 -19.93 12.50
CA GLY A 129 13.54 -19.69 11.07
C GLY A 129 12.24 -18.95 10.75
N GLN A 130 11.25 -18.93 11.66
CA GLN A 130 10.03 -18.12 11.48
C GLN A 130 10.29 -16.61 11.52
N ALA A 131 11.38 -16.18 12.15
CA ALA A 131 11.78 -14.79 12.28
C ALA A 131 12.58 -14.29 11.05
N HIS A 132 12.94 -15.17 10.11
CA HIS A 132 13.65 -14.77 8.89
C HIS A 132 12.69 -14.08 7.91
N ARG A 133 12.45 -12.79 8.14
CA ARG A 133 11.49 -11.98 7.40
C ARG A 133 12.04 -10.58 7.14
N LEU A 134 11.61 -10.00 6.03
CA LEU A 134 11.70 -8.57 5.77
C LEU A 134 10.41 -7.92 6.28
N SER A 135 10.51 -6.81 7.00
CA SER A 135 9.35 -6.09 7.54
C SER A 135 9.45 -4.59 7.26
N PHE A 136 8.31 -3.98 6.93
CA PHE A 136 8.20 -2.55 6.65
C PHE A 136 6.81 -2.03 7.04
N LYS A 137 6.67 -0.71 7.18
CA LYS A 137 5.53 -0.06 7.87
C LYS A 137 4.21 -0.08 7.08
N SER A 138 4.25 -0.19 5.75
CA SER A 138 3.09 -0.04 4.85
C SER A 138 3.22 -0.95 3.62
N PRO A 139 2.13 -1.50 3.06
CA PRO A 139 2.18 -2.23 1.79
C PRO A 139 2.51 -1.33 0.59
N ILE A 140 2.44 -0.01 0.74
CA ILE A 140 2.80 0.95 -0.30
C ILE A 140 4.31 1.19 -0.25
N LEU A 141 4.98 0.91 -1.37
CA LEU A 141 6.42 1.10 -1.52
C LEU A 141 6.69 2.34 -2.37
N LEU A 142 7.52 3.24 -1.85
CA LEU A 142 8.11 4.29 -2.67
C LEU A 142 9.24 3.72 -3.52
N TYR A 143 9.76 4.53 -4.46
CA TYR A 143 10.85 4.12 -5.33
C TYR A 143 12.07 3.59 -4.54
N SER A 144 12.44 4.28 -3.46
CA SER A 144 13.54 3.87 -2.58
C SER A 144 13.27 2.53 -1.89
N ASP A 145 12.05 2.31 -1.40
CA ASP A 145 11.66 1.07 -0.72
C ASP A 145 11.71 -0.11 -1.70
N PHE A 146 11.19 0.09 -2.91
CA PHE A 146 11.22 -0.91 -3.98
C PHE A 146 12.66 -1.24 -4.42
N LYS A 147 13.51 -0.22 -4.54
CA LYS A 147 14.93 -0.41 -4.85
C LYS A 147 15.61 -1.23 -3.75
N GLN A 148 15.47 -0.83 -2.48
CA GLN A 148 16.00 -1.61 -1.36
C GLN A 148 15.50 -3.06 -1.40
N LEU A 149 14.19 -3.28 -1.55
CA LEU A 149 13.57 -4.61 -1.62
C LEU A 149 14.16 -5.49 -2.73
N THR A 150 14.45 -4.92 -3.89
CA THR A 150 14.94 -5.67 -5.06
C THR A 150 16.45 -5.84 -5.10
N THR A 151 17.21 -4.99 -4.40
CA THR A 151 18.68 -5.07 -4.32
C THR A 151 19.19 -5.76 -3.06
N MET A 152 18.35 -5.95 -2.05
CA MET A 152 18.71 -6.67 -0.84
C MET A 152 18.85 -8.17 -1.15
N GLU A 153 20.07 -8.71 -0.94
CA GLU A 153 20.35 -10.16 -0.94
C GLU A 153 19.93 -10.83 0.38
#